data_AF-A0A7W1YS33-F1
#
_entry.id   AF-A0A7W1YS33-F1
#
_cell.length_a   1.000
_cell.length_b   1.000
_cell.length_c   1.000
_cell.angle_alpha   90.00
_cell.angle_beta   90.00
_cell.angle_gamma   90.00
#
_symmetry.space_group_name_H-M   'P 1'
#
loop_
_entity.id
_entity.type
_entity.pdbx_description
1 polymer ?
#
loop_
_entity_poly.entity_id
_entity_poly.type
_entity_poly.pdbx_seq_one_letter_code
_entity_poly.pdbx_strand_id
1 'polypeptide(L)'
;MPETVAFAGNARYGAGGQGEFLRQMTAALGGRAGAVIYARDPGPIPNGVAVPRGTAARAALAAIRSVPWVRGRDDWTTLIDDRDFDAGVARLRGRASIFDGVMGQCAISAAAARRDGAALVVTSLNTHIDALSEVLDRERARTRAAAPSFV
;
A
#
# COMPACT_ATOMS: atom_id res chain seq x y z
N MET A 1 -24.99 0.91 10.68
CA MET A 1 -23.72 1.62 10.93
C MET A 1 -23.17 2.06 9.58
N PRO A 2 -22.57 3.26 9.45
CA PRO A 2 -21.93 3.66 8.20
C PRO A 2 -20.83 2.65 7.85
N GLU A 3 -20.77 2.28 6.56
CA GLU A 3 -19.82 1.30 6.06
C GLU A 3 -18.39 1.85 6.13
N THR A 4 -17.55 1.23 6.96
CA THR A 4 -16.16 1.63 7.16
C THR A 4 -15.23 0.80 6.28
N VAL A 5 -14.32 1.47 5.57
CA VAL A 5 -13.40 0.84 4.61
C VAL A 5 -11.97 1.11 5.05
N ALA A 6 -11.16 0.06 5.12
CA ALA A 6 -9.73 0.17 5.37
C ALA A 6 -8.96 -0.34 4.15
N PHE A 7 -8.14 0.51 3.54
CA PHE A 7 -7.19 0.12 2.51
C PHE A 7 -5.78 0.05 3.11
N ALA A 8 -4.99 -0.97 2.76
CA ALA A 8 -3.61 -1.11 3.21
C ALA A 8 -2.66 -1.52 2.08
N GLY A 9 -1.57 -0.78 1.91
CA GLY A 9 -0.49 -1.12 0.98
C GLY A 9 0.86 -0.52 1.38
N ASN A 10 1.94 -1.30 1.26
CA ASN A 10 3.30 -0.89 1.68
C ASN A 10 3.98 0.03 0.65
N ALA A 11 3.32 1.13 0.32
CA ALA A 11 3.75 2.08 -0.70
C ALA A 11 4.00 3.47 -0.11
N ARG A 12 4.75 4.28 -0.86
CA ARG A 12 4.88 5.73 -0.62
C ARG A 12 4.08 6.45 -1.68
N TYR A 13 3.31 7.46 -1.30
CA TYR A 13 2.46 8.22 -2.21
C TYR A 13 3.22 8.72 -3.44
N GLY A 14 2.72 8.39 -4.64
CA GLY A 14 3.30 8.80 -5.93
C GLY A 14 4.64 8.16 -6.31
N ALA A 15 5.18 7.24 -5.50
CA ALA A 15 6.48 6.61 -5.79
C ALA A 15 6.32 5.22 -6.41
N GLY A 16 6.73 5.07 -7.68
CA GLY A 16 6.65 3.81 -8.43
C GLY A 16 5.21 3.36 -8.70
N GLY A 17 5.04 2.14 -9.23
CA GLY A 17 3.71 1.63 -9.62
C GLY A 17 2.72 1.55 -8.47
N GLN A 18 3.13 1.02 -7.30
CA GLN A 18 2.25 0.93 -6.14
C GLN A 18 1.95 2.30 -5.50
N GLY A 19 2.91 3.22 -5.51
CA GLY A 19 2.70 4.58 -5.01
C GLY A 19 1.75 5.39 -5.89
N GLU A 20 1.80 5.15 -7.19
CA GLU A 20 0.86 5.71 -8.15
C GLU A 20 -0.55 5.13 -7.95
N PHE A 21 -0.67 3.83 -7.72
CA PHE A 21 -1.94 3.22 -7.31
C PHE A 21 -2.48 3.84 -6.02
N LEU A 22 -1.63 4.01 -4.99
CA LEU A 22 -2.00 4.68 -3.73
C LEU A 22 -2.51 6.11 -3.97
N ARG A 23 -1.91 6.83 -4.91
CA ARG A 23 -2.38 8.17 -5.30
C ARG A 23 -3.76 8.13 -5.96
N GLN A 24 -4.06 7.12 -6.77
CA GLN A 24 -5.40 6.93 -7.34
C GLN A 24 -6.43 6.55 -6.26
N MET A 25 -6.05 5.70 -5.32
CA MET A 25 -6.88 5.38 -4.15
C MET A 25 -7.21 6.61 -3.31
N THR A 26 -6.34 7.62 -3.30
CA THR A 26 -6.63 8.92 -2.67
C THR A 26 -7.77 9.65 -3.35
N ALA A 27 -7.83 9.64 -4.68
CA ALA A 27 -8.94 10.25 -5.41
C ALA A 27 -10.27 9.53 -5.13
N ALA A 28 -10.23 8.20 -4.93
CA ALA A 28 -11.42 7.41 -4.65
C ALA A 28 -11.89 7.49 -3.18
N LEU A 29 -10.96 7.47 -2.22
CA LEU A 29 -11.26 7.28 -0.78
C LEU A 29 -10.79 8.42 0.12
N GLY A 30 -9.96 9.35 -0.37
CA GLY A 30 -9.25 10.36 0.43
C GLY A 30 -10.15 11.32 1.22
N GLY A 31 -11.39 11.51 0.79
CA GLY A 31 -12.41 12.34 1.46
C GLY A 31 -13.62 11.56 1.97
N ARG A 32 -13.62 10.23 1.87
CA ARG A 32 -14.79 9.43 2.26
C ARG A 32 -14.82 9.25 3.78
N ALA A 33 -15.89 9.70 4.41
CA ALA A 33 -16.13 9.46 5.82
C ALA A 33 -16.16 7.95 6.10
N GLY A 34 -15.39 7.50 7.12
CA GLY A 34 -15.27 6.09 7.45
C GLY A 34 -14.26 5.30 6.61
N ALA A 35 -13.55 5.94 5.67
CA ALA A 35 -12.42 5.33 4.99
C ALA A 35 -11.10 5.63 5.72
N VAL A 36 -10.18 4.67 5.77
CA VAL A 36 -8.81 4.83 6.28
C VAL A 36 -7.83 4.19 5.30
N ILE A 37 -6.73 4.88 5.02
CA ILE A 37 -5.68 4.40 4.11
C ILE A 37 -4.38 4.22 4.90
N TYR A 38 -3.96 2.98 5.10
CA TYR A 38 -2.68 2.64 5.69
C TYR A 38 -1.60 2.54 4.62
N ALA A 39 -0.56 3.35 4.73
CA ALA A 39 0.56 3.37 3.79
C ALA A 39 1.88 3.60 4.53
N ARG A 40 3.00 3.22 3.92
CA ARG A 40 4.32 3.53 4.48
C ARG A 40 4.50 5.05 4.62
N ASP A 41 4.07 5.76 3.60
CA ASP A 41 4.09 7.21 3.52
C ASP A 41 2.85 7.66 2.74
N PRO A 42 1.75 8.00 3.43
CA PRO A 42 0.50 8.38 2.78
C PRO A 42 0.59 9.73 2.06
N GLY A 43 1.63 10.54 2.28
CA GLY A 43 1.72 11.87 1.68
C GLY A 43 0.53 12.76 2.08
N PRO A 44 -0.13 13.45 1.13
CA PRO A 44 -1.17 14.45 1.42
C PRO A 44 -2.57 13.86 1.65
N ILE A 45 -2.71 12.54 1.85
CA ILE A 45 -4.02 11.88 2.01
C ILE A 45 -4.65 12.27 3.36
N PRO A 46 -5.83 12.91 3.41
CA PRO A 46 -6.43 13.38 4.66
C PRO A 46 -6.74 12.26 5.68
N ASN A 47 -7.20 11.10 5.20
CA ASN A 47 -7.45 9.91 6.01
C ASN A 47 -6.31 8.87 5.92
N GLY A 48 -5.11 9.34 5.58
CA GLY A 48 -3.90 8.54 5.51
C GLY A 48 -3.28 8.32 6.88
N VAL A 49 -2.94 7.06 7.16
CA VAL A 49 -2.20 6.68 8.37
C VAL A 49 -0.85 6.14 7.95
N ALA A 50 0.20 6.83 8.39
CA ALA A 50 1.57 6.38 8.18
C ALA A 50 1.88 5.15 9.02
N VAL A 51 2.38 4.10 8.37
CA VAL A 51 2.84 2.87 9.00
C VAL A 51 4.35 2.81 8.82
N PRO A 52 5.12 3.34 9.79
CA PRO A 52 6.56 3.45 9.66
C PRO A 52 7.22 2.06 9.66
N ARG A 53 8.36 1.97 8.97
CA ARG A 53 9.18 0.77 8.91
C ARG A 53 9.81 0.45 10.27
N GLY A 54 9.92 -0.84 10.57
CA GLY A 54 10.78 -1.32 11.65
C GLY A 54 12.26 -1.09 11.29
N THR A 55 13.02 -0.46 12.19
CA THR A 55 14.45 -0.18 11.97
C THR A 55 15.35 -1.35 12.41
N ALA A 56 14.92 -2.13 13.40
CA ALA A 56 15.71 -3.21 14.00
C ALA A 56 15.96 -4.38 13.05
N ALA A 57 14.93 -4.86 12.32
CA ALA A 57 15.06 -5.97 11.39
C ALA A 57 15.99 -5.63 10.20
N ARG A 58 16.01 -4.35 9.80
CA ARG A 58 16.86 -3.85 8.72
C ARG A 58 18.35 -3.82 9.11
N ALA A 59 18.65 -3.44 10.35
CA ALA A 59 20.02 -3.44 10.86
C ALA A 59 20.59 -4.87 10.91
N ALA A 60 19.79 -5.85 11.34
CA ALA A 60 20.16 -7.26 11.29
C ALA A 60 20.36 -7.77 9.86
N LEU A 61 19.56 -7.28 8.91
CA LEU A 61 19.69 -7.69 7.51
C LEU A 61 20.95 -7.15 6.82
N ALA A 62 21.44 -5.97 7.22
CA ALA A 62 22.73 -5.47 6.75
C ALA A 62 23.87 -6.43 7.11
N ALA A 63 23.82 -7.02 8.30
CA ALA A 63 24.74 -8.06 8.72
C ALA A 63 24.54 -9.36 7.89
N ILE A 64 23.30 -9.75 7.59
CA ILE A 64 23.01 -10.94 6.77
C ILE A 64 23.48 -10.77 5.31
N ARG A 65 23.29 -9.59 4.70
CA ARG A 65 23.75 -9.28 3.32
C ARG A 65 25.27 -9.19 3.19
N SER A 66 26.02 -9.16 4.31
CA SER A 66 27.48 -9.32 4.30
C SER A 66 27.92 -10.74 3.94
N VAL A 67 27.01 -11.73 4.04
CA VAL A 67 27.25 -13.13 3.67
C VAL A 67 27.07 -13.28 2.14
N PRO A 68 28.11 -13.70 1.39
CA PRO A 68 28.09 -13.66 -0.08
C PRO A 68 26.94 -14.45 -0.73
N TRP A 69 26.46 -15.50 -0.07
CA TRP A 69 25.45 -16.43 -0.60
C TRP A 69 24.02 -15.89 -0.56
N VAL A 70 23.77 -14.86 0.26
CA VAL A 70 22.45 -14.20 0.41
C VAL A 70 22.46 -12.76 -0.09
N ARG A 71 23.62 -12.28 -0.56
CA ARG A 71 23.85 -10.89 -1.00
C ARG A 71 22.96 -10.44 -2.15
N GLY A 72 22.60 -11.35 -3.07
CA GLY A 72 21.78 -11.06 -4.26
C GLY A 72 20.27 -11.21 -4.05
N ARG A 73 19.81 -11.47 -2.83
CA ARG A 73 18.37 -11.64 -2.53
C ARG A 73 17.81 -10.35 -1.92
N ASP A 74 17.73 -9.32 -2.74
CA ASP A 74 17.11 -8.03 -2.38
C ASP A 74 15.66 -8.21 -1.91
N ASP A 75 15.02 -9.30 -2.36
CA ASP A 75 13.72 -9.80 -1.92
C ASP A 75 13.57 -9.93 -0.41
N TRP A 76 14.64 -10.24 0.34
CA TRP A 76 14.54 -10.31 1.80
C TRP A 76 14.23 -8.96 2.44
N THR A 77 14.79 -7.88 1.89
CA THR A 77 14.48 -6.53 2.40
C THR A 77 13.02 -6.19 2.17
N THR A 78 12.49 -6.53 1.00
CA THR A 78 11.10 -6.32 0.63
C THR A 78 10.16 -7.15 1.50
N LEU A 79 10.45 -8.44 1.69
CA LEU A 79 9.65 -9.32 2.55
C LEU A 79 9.62 -8.88 4.01
N ILE A 80 10.75 -8.39 4.54
CA ILE A 80 10.82 -7.84 5.90
C ILE A 80 10.03 -6.53 5.98
N ASP A 81 10.19 -5.65 4.98
CA ASP A 81 9.46 -4.39 4.92
C ASP A 81 7.95 -4.60 4.85
N ASP A 82 7.50 -5.60 4.08
CA ASP A 82 6.10 -5.97 3.94
C ASP A 82 5.57 -6.58 5.23
N ARG A 83 6.33 -7.46 5.88
CA ARG A 83 5.96 -8.04 7.17
C ARG A 83 5.85 -6.99 8.29
N ASP A 84 6.82 -6.08 8.38
CA ASP A 84 6.83 -5.02 9.40
C ASP A 84 5.66 -4.05 9.18
N PHE A 85 5.41 -3.70 7.93
CA PHE A 85 4.24 -2.92 7.55
C PHE A 85 2.95 -3.63 7.95
N ASP A 86 2.77 -4.89 7.58
CA ASP A 86 1.58 -5.69 7.86
C ASP A 86 1.30 -5.81 9.37
N ALA A 87 2.34 -6.08 10.15
CA ALA A 87 2.25 -6.11 11.60
C ALA A 87 1.95 -4.72 12.20
N GLY A 88 2.41 -3.64 11.56
CA GLY A 88 2.04 -2.27 11.89
C GLY A 88 0.55 -2.01 11.64
N VAL A 89 0.06 -2.34 10.46
CA VAL A 89 -1.37 -2.21 10.09
C VAL A 89 -2.23 -3.00 11.06
N ALA A 90 -1.87 -4.26 11.34
CA ALA A 90 -2.64 -5.12 12.25
C ALA A 90 -2.77 -4.53 13.67
N ARG A 91 -1.79 -3.74 14.12
CA ARG A 91 -1.82 -3.05 15.42
C ARG A 91 -2.60 -1.73 15.40
N LEU A 92 -2.49 -0.98 14.30
CA LEU A 92 -3.10 0.34 14.18
C LEU A 92 -4.55 0.30 13.69
N ARG A 93 -4.97 -0.81 13.06
CA ARG A 93 -6.28 -0.87 12.44
C ARG A 93 -7.42 -0.80 13.44
N GLY A 94 -8.40 0.06 13.14
CA GLY A 94 -9.72 -0.01 13.75
C GLY A 94 -10.55 -1.14 13.14
N ARG A 95 -11.74 -1.36 13.69
CA ARG A 95 -12.74 -2.22 13.05
C ARG A 95 -13.21 -1.59 11.74
N ALA A 96 -13.21 -2.40 10.68
CA ALA A 96 -13.66 -2.00 9.36
C ALA A 96 -14.72 -3.00 8.87
N SER A 97 -15.70 -2.52 8.11
CA SER A 97 -16.69 -3.37 7.44
C SER A 97 -16.06 -4.08 6.24
N ILE A 98 -15.17 -3.38 5.54
CA ILE A 98 -14.36 -3.89 4.43
C ILE A 98 -12.89 -3.61 4.71
N PHE A 99 -12.05 -4.64 4.55
CA PHE A 99 -10.60 -4.50 4.56
C PHE A 99 -10.05 -4.91 3.20
N ASP A 100 -9.44 -3.96 2.49
CA ASP A 100 -8.76 -4.14 1.22
C ASP A 100 -7.24 -4.06 1.43
N GLY A 101 -6.56 -5.19 1.24
CA GLY A 101 -5.11 -5.29 1.42
C GLY A 101 -4.40 -5.65 0.13
N VAL A 102 -3.25 -5.03 -0.13
CA VAL A 102 -2.38 -5.43 -1.23
C VAL A 102 -1.85 -6.86 -1.00
N MET A 103 -2.01 -7.70 -2.03
CA MET A 103 -1.57 -9.09 -2.00
C MET A 103 -0.08 -9.20 -1.70
N GLY A 104 0.30 -10.13 -0.82
CA GLY A 104 1.69 -10.32 -0.39
C GLY A 104 2.16 -9.35 0.70
N GLN A 105 1.42 -8.26 0.96
CA GLN A 105 1.80 -7.23 1.93
C GLN A 105 0.91 -7.19 3.19
N CYS A 106 -0.26 -7.85 3.16
CA CYS A 106 -1.32 -7.65 4.17
C CYS A 106 -1.89 -8.96 4.77
N ALA A 107 -1.11 -10.03 4.88
CA ALA A 107 -1.62 -11.33 5.34
C ALA A 107 -2.08 -11.32 6.80
N ILE A 108 -1.29 -10.73 7.70
CA ILE A 108 -1.54 -10.65 9.15
C ILE A 108 -2.72 -9.72 9.43
N SER A 109 -2.71 -8.53 8.82
CA SER A 109 -3.76 -7.52 8.97
C SER A 109 -5.09 -7.99 8.37
N ALA A 110 -5.10 -8.67 7.23
CA ALA A 110 -6.31 -9.29 6.66
C ALA A 110 -6.86 -10.40 7.57
N ALA A 111 -6.00 -11.25 8.13
CA ALA A 111 -6.42 -12.28 9.08
C ALA A 111 -6.99 -11.68 10.37
N ALA A 112 -6.45 -10.53 10.83
CA ALA A 112 -7.02 -9.78 11.95
C ALA A 112 -8.38 -9.16 11.60
N ALA A 113 -8.51 -8.54 10.42
CA ALA A 113 -9.76 -7.95 9.96
C ALA A 113 -10.87 -8.99 9.80
N ARG A 114 -10.55 -10.17 9.27
CA ARG A 114 -11.51 -11.28 9.16
C ARG A 114 -12.03 -11.74 10.52
N ARG A 115 -11.15 -11.80 11.54
CA ARG A 115 -11.56 -12.15 12.91
C ARG A 115 -12.51 -11.13 13.52
N ASP A 116 -12.44 -9.88 13.07
CA ASP A 116 -13.39 -8.83 13.45
C ASP A 116 -14.69 -8.82 12.64
N GLY A 117 -14.84 -9.74 11.69
CA GLY A 117 -16.03 -9.84 10.83
C GLY A 117 -16.00 -8.96 9.58
N ALA A 118 -14.85 -8.40 9.20
CA ALA A 118 -14.72 -7.63 7.97
C ALA A 118 -14.83 -8.51 6.72
N ALA A 119 -15.47 -7.99 5.67
CA ALA A 119 -15.30 -8.51 4.33
C ALA A 119 -13.87 -8.23 3.85
N LEU A 120 -13.24 -9.20 3.20
CA LEU A 120 -11.87 -9.06 2.70
C LEU A 120 -11.87 -8.83 1.20
N VAL A 121 -11.12 -7.81 0.78
CA VAL A 121 -10.71 -7.58 -0.60
C VAL A 121 -9.20 -7.72 -0.65
N VAL A 122 -8.72 -8.37 -1.72
CA VAL A 122 -7.29 -8.56 -1.93
C VAL A 122 -6.93 -7.89 -3.26
N THR A 123 -6.23 -6.77 -3.17
CA THR A 123 -5.77 -6.03 -4.33
C THR A 123 -4.47 -6.64 -4.84
N SER A 124 -4.53 -7.24 -6.03
CA SER A 124 -3.37 -7.80 -6.70
C SER A 124 -2.75 -6.75 -7.62
N LEU A 125 -1.65 -6.14 -7.19
CA LEU A 125 -0.89 -5.19 -8.02
C LEU A 125 0.07 -5.95 -8.93
N ASN A 126 -0.50 -6.75 -9.83
CA ASN A 126 0.23 -7.60 -10.77
C ASN A 126 0.48 -6.85 -12.07
N THR A 127 1.15 -5.71 -12.02
CA THR A 127 1.52 -5.03 -13.26
C THR A 127 2.90 -4.44 -13.10
N HIS A 128 3.89 -5.24 -13.51
CA HIS A 128 5.12 -4.73 -14.08
C HIS A 128 4.76 -3.98 -15.37
N ILE A 129 4.23 -2.77 -15.23
CA ILE A 129 4.25 -1.79 -16.31
C ILE A 129 5.44 -0.90 -15.96
N ASP A 130 6.59 -1.22 -16.53
CA ASP A 130 7.71 -0.30 -16.57
C ASP A 130 7.19 1.04 -17.09
N ALA A 131 7.54 2.13 -16.39
CA ALA A 131 7.11 3.47 -16.76
C ALA A 131 5.59 3.75 -16.68
N LEU A 132 4.80 3.07 -15.83
CA LEU A 132 3.37 3.41 -15.63
C LEU A 132 3.16 4.89 -15.30
N SER A 133 4.01 5.52 -14.50
CA SER A 133 3.92 6.96 -14.23
C SER A 133 4.16 7.80 -15.49
N GLU A 134 5.16 7.47 -16.30
CA GLU A 134 5.40 8.15 -17.59
C GLU A 134 4.29 7.92 -18.62
N VAL A 135 3.69 6.73 -18.65
CA VAL A 135 2.55 6.41 -19.50
C VAL A 135 1.33 7.20 -19.05
N LEU A 136 1.05 7.25 -17.75
CA LEU A 136 -0.06 8.04 -17.19
C LEU A 136 0.16 9.54 -17.35
N ASP A 137 1.39 10.02 -17.25
CA ASP A 137 1.72 11.44 -17.47
C ASP A 137 1.61 11.81 -18.96
N ARG A 138 2.05 10.92 -19.87
CA ARG A 138 1.81 11.07 -21.33
C ARG A 138 0.33 11.07 -21.66
N GLU A 139 -0.45 10.14 -21.11
CA GLU A 139 -1.88 10.07 -21.34
C GLU A 139 -2.59 11.30 -20.75
N ARG A 140 -2.23 11.76 -19.54
CA ARG A 140 -2.76 13.02 -18.99
C ARG A 140 -2.44 14.25 -19.82
N ALA A 141 -1.26 14.30 -20.43
CA ALA A 141 -0.92 15.37 -21.36
C ALA A 141 -1.80 15.32 -22.63
N ARG A 142 -2.11 14.12 -23.15
CA ARG A 142 -3.07 13.94 -24.25
C ARG A 142 -4.50 14.34 -23.84
N THR A 143 -4.99 13.88 -22.69
CA THR A 143 -6.36 14.12 -22.26
C THR A 143 -6.58 15.54 -21.71
N ARG A 144 -5.55 16.25 -21.22
CA ARG A 144 -5.66 17.68 -20.91
C ARG A 144 -5.90 18.56 -22.14
N ALA A 145 -5.52 18.09 -23.34
CA ALA A 145 -5.87 18.75 -24.59
C ALA A 145 -7.30 18.42 -25.07
N ALA A 146 -7.95 17.42 -24.46
CA ALA A 146 -9.29 16.96 -24.80
C ALA A 146 -10.07 16.58 -23.53
N ALA A 147 -10.71 17.57 -22.89
CA ALA A 147 -11.72 17.27 -21.87
C ALA A 147 -13.03 16.78 -22.53
N PRO A 148 -13.89 16.00 -21.86
CA PRO A 148 -13.69 15.12 -20.69
C PRO A 148 -14.05 13.66 -21.02
N SER A 149 -13.56 12.67 -20.26
CA SER A 149 -14.26 11.38 -20.16
C SER A 149 -13.98 10.66 -18.86
N PHE A 150 -15.07 10.17 -18.28
CA PHE A 150 -15.22 9.35 -17.09
C PHE A 150 -14.57 7.97 -17.28
N VAL A 151 -13.91 7.45 -16.24
CA VAL A 151 -14.23 6.26 -15.41
C VAL A 151 -13.21 6.24 -14.28
#